data_AF-K8XSD1-F1
#
_entry.id   AF-K8XSD1-F1
#
_cell.length_a   1.000
_cell.length_b   1.000
_cell.length_c   1.000
_cell.angle_alpha   90.00
_cell.angle_beta   90.00
_cell.angle_gamma   90.00
#
_symmetry.space_group_name_H-M   'P 1'
#
loop_
_entity.id
_entity.type
_entity.pdbx_description
1 polymer ?
#
loop_
_entity_poly.entity_id
_entity_poly.type
_entity_poly.pdbx_seq_one_letter_code
_entity_poly.pdbx_strand_id
1 'polypeptide(L)' 'MALFATGIAVVTMDDGAGGVHGATINSFTSISLDPPTVMISRPRAGDQRAGLEHAYP' A
#
# COMPACT_ATOMS: atom_id res chain seq x y z
N MET A 1 -11.93 -9.49 -6.75
CA MET A 1 -11.68 -10.93 -6.97
C MET A 1 -11.08 -11.50 -5.69
N ALA A 2 -11.64 -12.57 -5.10
CA ALA A 2 -11.18 -13.14 -3.82
C ALA A 2 -11.25 -14.69 -3.84
N LEU A 3 -10.69 -15.29 -4.89
CA LEU A 3 -10.75 -16.74 -5.15
C LEU A 3 -9.54 -17.51 -4.60
N PHE A 4 -8.55 -16.78 -4.06
CA PHE A 4 -7.33 -17.34 -3.49
C PHE A 4 -7.17 -16.81 -2.07
N ALA A 5 -6.94 -17.71 -1.11
CA ALA A 5 -6.64 -17.31 0.25
C ALA A 5 -5.27 -16.63 0.27
N THR A 6 -5.24 -15.36 0.66
CA THR A 6 -4.00 -14.60 0.89
C THR A 6 -3.94 -14.16 2.35
N GLY A 7 -2.72 -13.95 2.86
CA GLY A 7 -2.53 -13.27 4.13
C GLY A 7 -2.87 -11.78 4.01
N ILE A 8 -3.08 -11.12 5.15
CA ILE A 8 -3.22 -9.66 5.23
C ILE A 8 -1.89 -9.06 5.66
N ALA A 9 -1.43 -8.04 4.95
CA ALA A 9 -0.27 -7.24 5.30
C ALA A 9 -0.70 -5.80 5.59
N VAL A 10 -0.10 -5.19 6.62
CA VAL A 10 -0.20 -3.76 6.89
C VAL A 10 1.12 -3.12 6.48
N VAL A 11 1.07 -2.24 5.48
CA VAL A 11 2.23 -1.48 5.01
C VAL A 11 2.21 -0.13 5.69
N THR A 12 3.29 0.22 6.38
CA THR A 12 3.46 1.53 7.01
C THR A 12 4.59 2.31 6.36
N MET A 13 4.41 3.63 6.23
CA MET A 13 5.41 4.56 5.70
C MET A 13 5.41 5.83 6.57
N ASP A 14 6.59 6.36 6.82
CA ASP A 14 6.76 7.68 7.44
C ASP A 14 6.32 8.79 6.48
N ASP A 15 5.57 9.77 6.98
CA ASP A 15 5.02 10.86 6.16
C ASP A 15 5.97 12.07 6.02
N GLY A 16 7.21 12.00 6.52
CA GLY A 16 8.18 13.08 6.48
C GLY A 16 7.83 14.30 7.35
N ALA A 17 6.64 14.34 7.96
CA ALA A 17 6.15 15.39 8.85
C ALA A 17 6.03 14.90 10.31
N GLY A 18 6.52 13.69 10.60
CA GLY A 18 6.51 13.08 11.93
C GLY A 18 5.26 12.25 12.22
N GLY A 19 4.43 11.97 11.22
CA GLY A 19 3.32 11.03 11.26
C GLY A 19 3.63 9.74 10.50
N VAL A 20 2.75 8.74 10.68
CA VAL A 20 2.86 7.42 10.05
C VAL A 20 1.59 7.14 9.25
N HIS A 21 1.75 6.87 7.97
CA HIS A 21 0.68 6.37 7.11
C HIS A 21 0.67 4.84 7.10
N GLY A 22 -0.52 4.25 7.12
CA GLY A 22 -0.73 2.81 7.07
C GLY A 22 -1.75 2.42 6.00
N ALA A 23 -1.48 1.34 5.26
CA ALA A 23 -2.41 0.74 4.31
C ALA A 23 -2.53 -0.76 4.55
N THR A 24 -3.77 -1.25 4.68
CA THR A 24 -4.05 -2.70 4.73
C THR A 24 -4.18 -3.23 3.32
N ILE A 25 -3.39 -4.24 2.96
CA ILE A 25 -3.40 -4.88 1.65
C ILE A 25 -3.49 -6.40 1.78
N ASN A 26 -4.11 -7.04 0.80
CA ASN A 26 -4.11 -8.50 0.65
C ASN A 26 -3.35 -8.95 -0.62
N SER A 27 -2.70 -8.00 -1.31
CA SER A 27 -2.01 -8.14 -2.61
C SER A 27 -0.48 -8.12 -2.46
N PHE A 28 0.03 -8.75 -1.41
CA PHE A 28 1.45 -8.83 -1.10
C PHE A 28 2.08 -10.07 -1.75
N THR A 29 3.19 -9.89 -2.49
CA THR A 29 3.91 -10.98 -3.15
C THR A 29 5.43 -10.81 -2.99
N SER A 30 6.14 -11.88 -2.59
CA SER A 30 7.60 -11.91 -2.62
C SER A 30 8.10 -12.24 -4.03
N ILE A 31 9.06 -11.47 -4.55
CA ILE A 31 9.53 -11.56 -5.94
C ILE A 31 10.95 -12.11 -6.05
N SER A 32 11.85 -11.70 -5.14
CA SER A 32 13.24 -12.17 -5.16
C SER A 32 13.81 -12.24 -3.74
N LEU A 33 14.77 -13.14 -3.53
CA LEU A 33 15.53 -13.25 -2.29
C LEU A 33 16.92 -12.60 -2.41
N ASP A 34 17.43 -12.43 -3.63
CA ASP A 34 18.69 -11.73 -3.91
C ASP A 34 18.59 -10.94 -5.24
N PRO A 35 18.48 -9.61 -5.19
CA PRO A 35 18.26 -8.79 -3.99
C PRO A 35 16.85 -9.03 -3.42
N PRO A 36 16.67 -9.02 -2.08
CA PRO A 36 15.38 -9.26 -1.46
C PRO A 36 14.35 -8.20 -1.88
N THR A 37 13.33 -8.62 -2.63
CA THR A 37 12.36 -7.71 -3.28
C THR A 37 10.94 -8.24 -3.11
N VAL A 38 10.01 -7.34 -2.76
CA VAL A 38 8.57 -7.61 -2.65
C VAL A 38 7.78 -6.67 -3.54
N MET A 39 6.60 -7.10 -3.97
CA MET A 39 5.67 -6.30 -4.78
C MET A 39 4.34 -6.14 -4.04
N ILE A 40 3.81 -4.91 -4.08
CA ILE A 40 2.49 -4.56 -3.60
C ILE A 40 1.74 -3.77 -4.67
N SER A 41 0.43 -3.94 -4.76
CA SER A 41 -0.40 -3.15 -5.67
C SER A 41 -1.23 -2.14 -4.88
N ARG A 42 -1.03 -0.84 -5.14
CA ARG A 42 -1.83 0.24 -4.57
C ARG A 42 -2.96 0.60 -5.53
N PRO A 43 -4.22 0.76 -5.07
CA PRO A 43 -5.26 1.34 -5.89
C PRO A 43 -4.85 2.77 -6.27
N ARG A 44 -5.03 3.13 -7.54
CA ARG A 44 -4.93 4.53 -7.97
C ARG A 44 -6.07 5.28 -7.28
N ALA A 45 -5.79 6.44 -6.70
CA ALA A 45 -6.83 7.36 -6.32
C ALA A 45 -7.58 7.75 -7.61
N GLY A 46 -8.72 7.09 -7.86
CA GLY A 46 -9.68 7.58 -8.83
C GLY A 46 -10.22 8.91 -8.35
N ASP A 47 -10.58 9.80 -9.27
CA ASP A 47 -11.16 11.12 -8.99
C ASP A 47 -12.40 11.01 -8.08
N GLN A 48 -12.18 10.94 -6.76
CA GLN A 48 -13.15 11.22 -5.73
C GLN A 48 -13.10 12.73 -5.54
N ARG A 49 -13.87 13.46 -6.35
CA ARG A 49 -14.04 14.90 -6.20
C ARG A 49 -14.45 15.22 -4.76
N ALA A 50 -13.66 16.11 -4.16
CA ALA A 50 -13.81 16.76 -2.85
C ALA A 50 -13.49 15.87 -1.63
N GLY A 51 -12.33 16.11 -1.02
CA GLY A 51 -12.07 15.69 0.37
C GLY A 51 -10.66 15.19 0.69
N LEU A 52 -9.65 15.43 -0.15
CA LEU A 52 -8.27 15.01 0.17
C LEU A 52 -7.23 16.01 -0.33
N GLU A 53 -7.43 17.30 0.01
CA GLU A 53 -6.33 18.27 -0.01
C GLU A 53 -5.33 18.01 1.14
N HIS A 54 -4.78 16.79 1.21
CA HIS A 54 -3.48 16.52 1.83
C HIS A 54 -2.89 15.15 1.43
N ALA A 55 -3.18 14.65 0.24
CA ALA A 55 -2.71 13.32 -0.19
C ALA A 55 -1.23 13.32 -0.64
N TYR A 56 -0.32 13.74 0.26
CA TYR A 56 1.15 13.61 0.27
C TYR A 56 1.94 14.35 -0.86
N PRO A 57 3.12 14.95 -0.57
CA PRO A 57 4.03 15.50 -1.59
C PRO A 57 4.62 14.45 -2.56
#